data_AF-W1YLR0-F1
#
_entry.id   AF-W1YLR0-F1
#
_cell.length_a   1.000
_cell.length_b   1.000
_cell.length_c   1.000
_cell.angle_alpha   90.00
_cell.angle_beta   90.00
_cell.angle_gamma   90.00
#
_symmetry.space_group_name_H-M   'P 1'
#
loop_
_entity.id
_entity.type
_entity.pdbx_description
1 polymer ?
#
loop_
_entity_poly.entity_id
_entity_poly.type
_entity_poly.pdbx_seq_one_letter_code
_entity_poly.pdbx_strand_id
1 'polypeptide(L)' 'IREAVADADVVNVLRIQLERIHSALYPTNREYARIFGINNDVLKLAKDDVMVMHPGPMNRGLEIAPDVAY' A
#
# COMPACT_ATOMS: atom_id res chain seq x y z
N ILE A 1 7.69 -2.91 5.26
CA ILE A 1 6.27 -3.25 5.01
C ILE A 1 5.98 -4.74 5.16
N ARG A 2 6.80 -5.63 4.57
CA ARG A 2 6.60 -7.10 4.69
C ARG A 2 6.47 -7.59 6.13
N GLU A 3 7.35 -7.13 7.02
CA GLU A 3 7.27 -7.44 8.46
C GLU A 3 5.99 -6.89 9.11
N ALA A 4 5.50 -5.72 8.68
CA ALA A 4 4.29 -5.11 9.24
C ALA A 4 2.99 -5.80 8.78
N VAL A 5 3.05 -6.52 7.66
CA VAL A 5 1.92 -7.27 7.10
C VAL A 5 1.93 -8.72 7.56
N ALA A 6 3.07 -9.23 8.06
CA ALA A 6 3.19 -10.59 8.56
C ALA A 6 2.11 -10.87 9.63
N ASP A 7 1.32 -11.92 9.41
CA ASP A 7 0.24 -12.38 10.29
C ASP A 7 -0.85 -11.35 10.63
N ALA A 8 -0.95 -10.26 9.84
CA ALA A 8 -1.94 -9.22 10.07
C ALA A 8 -3.37 -9.71 9.78
N ASP A 9 -4.30 -9.43 10.69
CA ASP A 9 -5.75 -9.62 10.48
C ASP A 9 -6.33 -8.51 9.59
N VAL A 10 -5.78 -7.29 9.72
CA VAL A 10 -6.25 -6.11 8.99
C VAL A 10 -5.06 -5.28 8.50
N VAL A 11 -5.07 -4.93 7.22
CA VAL A 11 -4.10 -4.01 6.61
C VAL A 11 -4.82 -2.73 6.20
N ASN A 12 -4.58 -1.65 6.96
CA ASN A 12 -5.15 -0.34 6.66
C ASN A 12 -4.17 0.50 5.81
N VAL A 13 -4.50 0.65 4.53
CA VAL A 13 -3.72 1.40 3.54
C VAL A 13 -4.20 2.84 3.49
N LEU A 14 -3.28 3.79 3.46
CA LEU A 14 -3.60 5.21 3.42
C LEU A 14 -3.21 5.83 2.09
N ARG A 15 -4.00 6.82 1.66
CA ARG A 15 -3.70 7.63 0.48
C ARG A 15 -2.41 8.41 0.70
N ILE A 16 -1.45 8.25 -0.21
CA ILE A 16 -0.35 9.21 -0.26
C ILE A 16 -0.83 10.52 -0.90
N GLN A 17 -0.65 11.61 -0.18
CA GLN A 17 -1.03 12.96 -0.62
C GLN A 17 0.15 13.63 -1.31
N LEU A 18 0.40 13.29 -2.57
CA LEU A 18 1.48 13.85 -3.38
C LEU A 18 1.45 15.39 -3.40
N GLU A 19 0.26 15.97 -3.37
CA GLU A 19 0.01 17.40 -3.33
C GLU A 19 0.60 18.11 -2.10
N ARG A 20 0.94 17.36 -1.03
CA ARG A 20 1.53 17.90 0.21
C ARG A 20 3.03 17.66 0.33
N ILE A 21 3.63 16.96 -0.64
CA ILE A 21 5.03 16.57 -0.61
C ILE A 21 5.84 17.63 -1.38
N HIS A 22 6.50 18.51 -0.63
CA HIS A 22 7.38 19.57 -1.18
C HIS A 22 8.87 19.32 -0.91
N SER A 23 9.21 18.16 -0.34
CA SER A 23 10.56 17.78 0.08
C SER A 23 11.28 16.97 -0.99
N ALA A 24 12.57 17.21 -1.16
CA ALA A 24 13.45 16.48 -2.08
C ALA A 24 13.70 15.00 -1.70
N LEU A 25 13.15 14.53 -0.57
CA LEU A 25 13.37 13.17 -0.05
C LEU A 25 12.30 12.15 -0.47
N TYR A 26 11.35 12.52 -1.31
CA TYR A 26 10.34 11.59 -1.81
C TYR A 26 10.89 10.76 -2.98
N PRO A 27 10.82 9.40 -2.93
CA PRO A 27 11.19 8.56 -4.05
C PRO A 27 10.23 8.77 -5.24
N THR A 28 10.59 8.31 -6.43
CA THR A 28 9.63 8.34 -7.54
C THR A 28 8.38 7.52 -7.20
N ASN A 29 7.22 7.85 -7.80
CA ASN A 29 5.98 7.09 -7.60
C ASN A 29 6.18 5.58 -7.84
N ARG A 30 7.02 5.21 -8.83
CA ARG A 30 7.34 3.81 -9.14
C ARG A 30 8.13 3.14 -8.02
N GLU A 31 9.12 3.82 -7.47
CA GLU A 31 9.90 3.31 -6.34
C GLU A 31 9.05 3.19 -5.09
N TYR A 32 8.21 4.20 -4.81
CA TYR A 32 7.26 4.13 -3.69
C TYR A 32 6.35 2.91 -3.82
N ALA A 33 5.72 2.71 -4.98
CA ALA A 33 4.84 1.56 -5.22
C ALA A 33 5.57 0.22 -5.04
N ARG A 34 6.84 0.14 -5.47
CA ARG A 34 7.64 -1.09 -5.33
C ARG A 34 8.05 -1.39 -3.89
N ILE A 35 8.37 -0.36 -3.10
CA ILE A 35 8.93 -0.51 -1.75
C ILE A 35 7.83 -0.56 -0.69
N PHE A 36 6.79 0.27 -0.85
CA PHE A 36 5.75 0.53 0.14
C PHE A 36 4.32 0.26 -0.35
N GLY A 37 4.11 -0.03 -1.63
CA GLY A 37 2.78 -0.36 -2.14
C GLY A 37 2.31 -1.73 -1.65
N ILE A 38 1.03 -1.83 -1.31
CA ILE A 38 0.37 -3.11 -1.06
C ILE A 38 0.02 -3.78 -2.38
N ASN A 39 0.42 -5.05 -2.51
CA ASN A 39 0.13 -5.90 -3.66
C ASN A 39 -0.06 -7.35 -3.18
N ASN A 40 -0.50 -8.24 -4.08
CA ASN A 40 -0.73 -9.64 -3.75
C ASN A 40 0.49 -10.36 -3.17
N ASP A 41 1.72 -10.03 -3.60
CA ASP A 41 2.93 -10.66 -3.05
C ASP A 41 3.28 -10.20 -1.63
N VAL A 42 2.82 -9.02 -1.23
CA VAL A 42 2.91 -8.56 0.16
C VAL A 42 1.79 -9.19 1.00
N LEU A 43 0.57 -9.27 0.46
CA LEU A 43 -0.59 -9.82 1.18
C LEU A 43 -0.50 -11.32 1.43
N LYS A 44 0.25 -12.08 0.62
CA LYS A 44 0.59 -13.50 0.90
C LYS A 44 1.33 -13.72 2.23
N LEU A 45 1.86 -12.65 2.85
CA LEU A 45 2.50 -12.71 4.16
C LEU A 45 1.51 -12.49 5.31
N ALA A 46 0.34 -11.93 5.03
CA ALA A 46 -0.73 -11.77 6.01
C ALA A 46 -1.46 -13.09 6.23
N LYS A 47 -2.47 -13.06 7.10
CA LYS A 47 -3.40 -14.17 7.26
C LYS A 47 -4.21 -14.38 5.97
N ASP A 48 -4.62 -15.62 5.73
CA ASP A 48 -5.41 -15.99 4.54
C ASP A 48 -6.75 -15.24 4.46
N ASP A 49 -7.31 -14.83 5.61
CA ASP A 49 -8.55 -14.08 5.75
C ASP A 49 -8.34 -12.58 6.02
N VAL A 50 -7.16 -12.05 5.71
CA VAL A 50 -6.81 -10.63 5.94
C VAL A 50 -7.82 -9.68 5.31
N MET A 51 -8.24 -8.68 6.08
CA MET A 51 -9.07 -7.57 5.59
C MET A 51 -8.19 -6.40 5.15
N VAL A 52 -8.32 -5.97 3.89
CA VAL A 52 -7.68 -4.74 3.41
C VAL A 52 -8.66 -3.58 3.53
N MET A 53 -8.23 -2.52 4.21
CA MET A 53 -9.00 -1.28 4.38
C MET A 53 -8.29 -0.11 3.74
N HIS A 54 -9.07 0.88 3.28
CA HIS A 54 -8.54 2.17 2.87
C HIS A 54 -9.63 3.24 2.96
N PRO A 55 -9.36 4.43 3.52
CA PRO A 55 -10.39 5.45 3.74
C PRO A 55 -10.88 6.18 2.48
N GLY A 56 -10.35 5.84 1.30
CA GLY A 56 -10.53 6.59 0.04
C GLY A 56 -10.08 8.06 0.06
N PRO A 57 -10.01 8.71 -1.12
CA PRO A 57 -9.86 8.08 -2.43
C PRO A 57 -8.50 7.36 -2.55
N MET A 58 -8.46 6.27 -3.31
CA MET A 58 -7.24 5.47 -3.51
C MET A 58 -6.50 5.91 -4.78
N ASN A 59 -5.18 6.05 -4.71
CA ASN A 59 -4.31 6.06 -5.89
C ASN A 59 -3.91 4.61 -6.24
N ARG A 60 -4.65 4.01 -7.18
CA ARG A 60 -4.36 2.67 -7.70
C ARG A 60 -3.03 2.66 -8.46
N GLY A 61 -2.21 1.64 -8.21
CA GLY A 61 -0.85 1.52 -8.75
C GLY A 61 0.21 2.32 -7.99
N LEU A 62 -0.14 2.98 -6.89
CA LEU A 62 0.80 3.69 -6.01
C LEU A 62 0.83 3.07 -4.60
N GLU A 63 -0.11 3.41 -3.72
CA GLU A 63 -0.19 2.78 -2.39
C GLU A 63 -0.84 1.40 -2.41
N ILE A 64 -1.68 1.12 -3.41
CA ILE A 64 -2.40 -0.15 -3.54
C ILE A 64 -2.39 -0.60 -5.00
N ALA A 65 -1.98 -1.84 -5.25
CA ALA A 65 -1.97 -2.41 -6.58
C ALA A 65 -3.41 -2.53 -7.12
N PRO A 66 -3.63 -2.31 -8.43
CA PRO A 66 -4.97 -2.29 -8.99
C PRO A 66 -5.74 -3.59 -8.70
N ASP A 67 -5.08 -4.74 -8.84
CA ASP A 67 -5.62 -6.10 -8.62
C ASP A 67 -6.00 -6.41 -7.16
N VAL A 68 -5.60 -5.59 -6.19
CA VAL A 68 -6.06 -5.67 -4.79
C VAL A 68 -7.29 -4.80 -4.54
N ALA A 69 -7.53 -3.80 -5.41
CA ALA A 69 -8.58 -2.80 -5.27
C ALA A 69 -9.72 -2.95 -6.30
N TYR A 70 -9.88 -4.17 -6.87
CA TYR A 70 -10.95 -4.56 -7.80
C TYR A 70 -11.79 -5.72 -7.26
#